data_AF-A0A9E3NV21-F1
#
_entry.id   AF-A0A9E3NV21-F1
#
_cell.length_a   1.000
_cell.length_b   1.000
_cell.length_c   1.000
_cell.angle_alpha   90.00
_cell.angle_beta   90.00
_cell.angle_gamma   90.00
#
_symmetry.space_group_name_H-M   'P 1'
#
loop_
_entity.id
_entity.type
_entity.pdbx_description
1 polymer ?
#
loop_
_entity_poly.entity_id
_entity_poly.type
_entity_poly.pdbx_seq_one_letter_code
_entity_poly.pdbx_strand_id
1 'polypeptide(L)'
;MTKSNQPELLPDELAWAEGGHASDVVLTAMADGQAEIVPAAVLAHVEGCRTCTTHLGNAALLSLHTGRELALLATESEAAARAPMPRLAIVLGLLVAVLGILPSALDASPDIGTAKTFATHDVPLLANGLSTLARRLLEPGSSVGLVLTYGAAALVILMALALVRLLPKKEVSR
;
A
#
# COMPACT_ATOMS: atom_id res chain seq x y z
N MET A 1 -9.75 36.51 -4.50
CA MET A 1 -10.98 36.01 -5.16
C MET A 1 -10.82 34.51 -5.31
N THR A 2 -11.36 33.75 -4.36
CA THR A 2 -11.41 32.29 -4.41
C THR A 2 -12.37 31.88 -5.52
N LYS A 3 -11.88 31.17 -6.53
CA LYS A 3 -12.71 30.53 -7.56
C LYS A 3 -13.69 29.63 -6.82
N SER A 4 -14.99 29.94 -6.87
CA SER A 4 -16.02 29.10 -6.27
C SER A 4 -15.90 27.72 -6.89
N ASN A 5 -15.55 26.71 -6.08
CA ASN A 5 -15.57 25.29 -6.45
C ASN A 5 -17.03 24.90 -6.68
N GLN A 6 -17.58 25.28 -7.83
CA GLN A 6 -18.79 24.64 -8.29
C GLN A 6 -18.39 23.24 -8.76
N PRO A 7 -19.10 22.19 -8.29
CA PRO A 7 -18.86 20.84 -8.76
C PRO A 7 -19.01 20.83 -10.28
N GLU A 8 -18.02 20.24 -10.95
CA GLU A 8 -18.08 20.04 -12.38
C GLU A 8 -19.20 19.05 -12.67
N LEU A 9 -20.21 19.49 -13.43
CA LEU A 9 -21.34 18.66 -13.78
C LEU A 9 -20.92 17.56 -14.75
N LEU A 10 -21.60 16.41 -14.67
CA LEU A 10 -21.42 15.31 -15.61
C LEU A 10 -21.66 15.80 -17.06
N PRO A 11 -20.77 15.46 -18.01
CA PRO A 11 -20.99 15.79 -19.41
C PRO A 11 -22.19 15.02 -19.96
N ASP A 12 -22.90 15.61 -20.91
CA ASP A 12 -24.17 15.06 -21.44
C ASP A 12 -24.03 13.65 -22.01
N GLU A 13 -22.87 13.32 -22.56
CA GLU A 13 -22.53 11.98 -23.08
C GLU A 13 -22.52 10.89 -22.00
N LEU A 14 -22.26 11.27 -20.75
CA LEU A 14 -22.35 10.38 -19.59
C LEU A 14 -23.67 10.51 -18.85
N ALA A 15 -24.46 11.55 -19.13
CA ALA A 15 -25.72 11.79 -18.42
C ALA A 15 -26.87 10.91 -18.95
N TRP A 16 -26.85 10.59 -20.24
CA TRP A 16 -27.92 9.89 -20.94
C TRP A 16 -27.45 8.55 -21.51
N ALA A 17 -28.27 7.52 -21.34
CA ALA A 17 -28.12 6.25 -22.04
C ALA A 17 -28.85 6.28 -23.41
N GLU A 18 -28.56 5.27 -24.23
CA GLU A 18 -29.34 5.00 -25.42
C GLU A 18 -30.82 4.75 -25.06
N GLY A 19 -31.74 5.43 -25.75
CA GLY A 19 -33.18 5.32 -25.48
C GLY A 19 -33.77 6.44 -24.62
N GLY A 20 -32.98 7.47 -24.27
CA GLY A 20 -33.50 8.66 -23.57
C GLY A 20 -33.77 8.45 -22.08
N HIS A 21 -33.10 7.46 -21.48
CA HIS A 21 -33.07 7.22 -20.05
C HIS A 21 -31.79 7.80 -19.43
N ALA A 22 -31.81 8.07 -18.13
CA ALA A 22 -30.59 8.39 -17.39
C ALA A 22 -29.60 7.22 -17.47
N SER A 23 -28.32 7.53 -17.61
CA SER A 23 -27.28 6.51 -17.64
C SER A 23 -27.10 5.83 -16.29
N ASP A 24 -26.50 4.64 -16.30
CA ASP A 24 -26.14 3.95 -15.05
C ASP A 24 -25.20 4.78 -14.19
N VAL A 25 -24.31 5.59 -14.79
CA VAL A 25 -23.40 6.50 -14.08
C VAL A 25 -24.19 7.52 -13.27
N VAL A 26 -25.22 8.12 -13.86
CA VAL A 26 -26.09 9.07 -13.14
C VAL A 26 -26.85 8.38 -12.02
N LEU A 27 -27.42 7.20 -12.28
CA LEU A 27 -28.21 6.48 -11.28
C LEU A 27 -27.34 6.04 -10.10
N THR A 28 -26.12 5.57 -10.34
CA THR A 28 -25.15 5.25 -9.28
C THR A 28 -24.71 6.51 -8.52
N ALA A 29 -24.38 7.60 -9.21
CA ALA A 29 -24.03 8.86 -8.55
C ALA A 29 -25.14 9.37 -7.63
N MET A 30 -26.40 9.31 -8.09
CA MET A 30 -27.56 9.64 -7.26
C MET A 30 -27.74 8.69 -6.08
N ALA A 31 -27.55 7.38 -6.30
CA ALA A 31 -27.62 6.36 -5.24
C ALA A 31 -26.57 6.56 -4.15
N ASP A 32 -25.39 7.04 -4.52
CA ASP A 32 -24.28 7.35 -3.59
C ASP A 32 -24.42 8.73 -2.92
N GLY A 33 -25.53 9.45 -3.18
CA GLY A 33 -25.82 10.75 -2.60
C GLY A 33 -25.12 11.93 -3.30
N GLN A 34 -24.49 11.70 -4.45
CA GLN A 34 -23.79 12.72 -5.23
C GLN A 34 -24.73 13.37 -6.28
N ALA A 35 -25.92 13.79 -5.87
CA ALA A 35 -26.86 14.41 -6.80
C ALA A 35 -26.37 15.78 -7.32
N GLU A 36 -25.46 16.44 -6.61
CA GLU A 36 -24.89 17.75 -6.98
C GLU A 36 -24.07 17.76 -8.28
N ILE A 37 -23.54 16.61 -8.72
CA ILE A 37 -22.80 16.50 -9.99
C ILE A 37 -23.72 16.20 -11.18
N VAL A 38 -25.00 15.93 -10.93
CA VAL A 38 -25.97 15.55 -11.97
C VAL A 38 -26.68 16.80 -12.50
N PRO A 39 -26.74 17.02 -13.83
CA PRO A 39 -27.48 18.13 -14.41
C PRO A 39 -28.97 18.12 -14.01
N ALA A 40 -29.53 19.29 -13.71
CA ALA A 40 -30.90 19.42 -13.22
C ALA A 40 -31.98 18.83 -14.16
N ALA A 41 -31.76 18.88 -15.47
CA ALA A 41 -32.67 18.29 -16.45
C ALA A 41 -32.76 16.75 -16.32
N VAL A 42 -31.65 16.11 -15.97
CA VAL A 42 -31.56 14.66 -15.80
C VAL A 42 -32.20 14.26 -14.47
N LEU A 43 -31.98 15.03 -13.41
CA LEU A 43 -32.65 14.84 -12.11
C LEU A 43 -34.18 14.86 -12.29
N ALA A 44 -34.70 15.89 -12.97
CA ALA A 44 -36.13 16.00 -13.24
C ALA A 44 -36.67 14.82 -14.07
N HIS A 45 -35.87 14.28 -15.00
CA HIS A 45 -36.24 13.07 -15.73
C HIS A 45 -36.31 11.84 -14.82
N VAL A 46 -35.31 11.61 -13.98
CA VAL A 46 -35.27 10.45 -13.06
C VAL A 46 -36.46 10.46 -12.10
N GLU A 47 -36.88 11.64 -11.64
CA GLU A 47 -38.07 11.81 -10.80
C GLU A 47 -39.38 11.53 -11.54
N GLY A 48 -39.46 11.87 -12.84
CA GLY A 48 -40.65 11.66 -13.67
C GLY A 48 -40.72 10.29 -14.37
N CYS A 49 -39.59 9.59 -14.51
CA CYS A 49 -39.48 8.37 -15.31
C CYS A 49 -39.46 7.11 -14.43
N ARG A 50 -40.58 6.37 -14.43
CA ARG A 50 -40.75 5.14 -13.63
C ARG A 50 -39.62 4.12 -13.79
N THR A 51 -39.11 3.96 -15.01
CA THR A 51 -38.00 3.04 -15.28
C THR A 51 -36.75 3.51 -14.55
N CYS A 52 -36.34 4.77 -14.73
CA CYS A 52 -35.18 5.34 -14.05
C CYS A 52 -35.33 5.31 -12.53
N THR A 53 -36.49 5.63 -11.98
CA THR A 53 -36.74 5.56 -10.52
C THR A 53 -36.59 4.13 -9.98
N THR A 54 -37.06 3.12 -10.73
CA THR A 54 -36.94 1.72 -10.34
C THR A 54 -35.48 1.27 -10.34
N HIS A 55 -34.73 1.64 -11.38
CA HIS A 55 -33.30 1.35 -11.47
C HIS A 55 -32.49 2.08 -10.39
N LEU A 56 -32.82 3.34 -10.08
CA LEU A 56 -32.24 4.09 -8.96
C LEU A 56 -32.45 3.36 -7.63
N GLY A 57 -33.66 2.85 -7.37
CA GLY A 57 -33.94 2.07 -6.17
C GLY A 57 -33.08 0.82 -6.05
N ASN A 58 -32.89 0.08 -7.15
CA ASN A 58 -32.01 -1.09 -7.18
C ASN A 58 -30.54 -0.70 -6.93
N ALA A 59 -30.06 0.38 -7.56
CA ALA A 59 -28.71 0.89 -7.35
C ALA A 59 -28.50 1.32 -5.89
N ALA A 60 -29.45 2.02 -5.28
CA ALA A 60 -29.39 2.42 -3.88
C ALA A 60 -29.34 1.23 -2.92
N LEU A 61 -30.14 0.18 -3.16
CA LEU A 61 -30.08 -1.06 -2.36
C LEU A 61 -28.73 -1.75 -2.50
N LEU A 62 -28.13 -1.72 -3.69
CA LEU A 62 -26.80 -2.27 -3.92
C LEU A 62 -25.73 -1.47 -3.18
N SER A 63 -25.75 -0.13 -3.26
CA SER A 63 -24.81 0.75 -2.54
C SER A 63 -24.87 0.52 -1.01
N LEU A 64 -26.07 0.35 -0.45
CA LEU A 64 -26.25 0.01 0.97
C LEU A 64 -25.64 -1.36 1.33
N HIS A 65 -25.82 -2.35 0.47
CA HIS A 65 -25.25 -3.68 0.70
C HIS A 65 -23.72 -3.65 0.63
N THR A 66 -23.14 -3.01 -0.39
CA THR A 66 -21.69 -2.84 -0.51
C THR A 66 -21.11 -2.07 0.66
N GLY A 67 -21.78 -1.02 1.15
CA GLY A 67 -21.34 -0.28 2.33
C GLY A 67 -21.25 -1.16 3.58
N ARG A 68 -22.22 -2.07 3.76
CA ARG A 68 -22.22 -3.01 4.88
C ARG A 68 -21.07 -4.02 4.79
N GLU A 69 -20.85 -4.60 3.61
CA GLU A 69 -19.78 -5.59 3.42
C GLU A 69 -18.38 -4.94 3.53
N LEU A 70 -18.21 -3.72 3.01
CA LEU A 70 -16.97 -2.95 3.20
C LEU A 70 -16.72 -2.61 4.67
N ALA A 71 -17.76 -2.28 5.44
CA ALA A 71 -17.63 -2.04 6.87
C ALA A 71 -17.19 -3.30 7.62
N LEU A 72 -17.72 -4.48 7.26
CA LEU A 72 -17.29 -5.75 7.83
C LEU A 72 -15.80 -6.03 7.52
N LEU A 73 -15.39 -5.88 6.27
CA LEU A 73 -13.98 -6.05 5.87
C LEU A 73 -13.06 -5.05 6.58
N ALA A 74 -13.51 -3.81 6.79
CA ALA A 74 -12.75 -2.81 7.55
C ALA A 74 -12.54 -3.28 8.99
N THR A 75 -13.58 -3.77 9.67
CA THR A 75 -13.45 -4.27 11.06
C THR A 75 -12.53 -5.50 11.16
N GLU A 76 -12.57 -6.40 10.18
CA GLU A 76 -11.67 -7.55 10.12
C GLU A 76 -10.22 -7.11 9.88
N SER A 77 -10.02 -6.12 8.99
CA SER A 77 -8.70 -5.57 8.72
C SER A 77 -8.09 -4.86 9.93
N GLU A 78 -8.90 -4.13 10.70
CA GLU A 78 -8.47 -3.51 11.95
C GLU A 78 -8.12 -4.55 13.01
N ALA A 79 -8.91 -5.63 13.10
CA ALA A 79 -8.61 -6.74 14.00
C ALA A 79 -7.30 -7.45 13.60
N ALA A 80 -7.06 -7.64 12.29
CA ALA A 80 -5.81 -8.18 11.77
C ALA A 80 -4.63 -7.24 11.98
N ALA A 81 -4.82 -5.92 11.83
CA ALA A 81 -3.81 -4.91 12.11
C ALA A 81 -3.42 -4.86 13.59
N ARG A 82 -4.33 -5.26 14.50
CA ARG A 82 -4.06 -5.42 15.93
C ARG A 82 -3.43 -6.77 16.28
N ALA A 83 -3.14 -7.63 15.32
CA ALA A 83 -2.41 -8.86 15.60
C ALA A 83 -1.05 -8.53 16.25
N PRO A 84 -0.63 -9.29 17.28
CA PRO A 84 0.64 -9.04 17.94
C PRO A 84 1.76 -9.15 16.91
N MET A 85 2.62 -8.13 16.84
CA MET A 85 3.79 -8.13 15.96
C MET A 85 4.56 -9.47 16.10
N PRO A 86 4.97 -10.11 14.99
CA PRO A 86 5.62 -11.40 15.02
C PRO A 86 7.06 -11.27 15.55
N ARG A 87 7.19 -11.13 16.88
CA ARG A 87 8.45 -10.90 17.59
C ARG A 87 9.50 -11.96 17.24
N LEU A 88 9.08 -13.21 17.10
CA LEU A 88 9.97 -14.31 16.71
C LEU A 88 10.56 -14.11 15.31
N ALA A 89 9.77 -13.69 14.33
CA ALA A 89 10.28 -13.44 12.97
C ALA A 89 11.29 -12.28 12.97
N ILE A 90 11.02 -11.22 13.73
CA ILE A 90 11.94 -10.08 13.89
C ILE A 90 13.25 -10.53 14.55
N VAL A 91 13.17 -11.26 15.67
CA VAL A 91 14.36 -11.78 16.38
C VAL A 91 15.18 -12.69 15.49
N LEU A 92 14.52 -13.58 14.74
CA LEU A 92 15.19 -14.53 13.86
C LEU A 92 15.84 -13.83 12.66
N GLY A 93 15.16 -12.83 12.07
CA GLY A 93 15.73 -11.98 11.03
C GLY A 93 16.94 -11.18 11.52
N LEU A 94 16.88 -10.64 12.74
CA LEU A 94 18.00 -9.94 13.37
C LEU A 94 19.21 -10.88 13.60
N LEU A 95 18.94 -12.10 14.07
CA LEU A 95 19.97 -13.12 14.27
C LEU A 95 20.67 -13.50 12.97
N VAL A 96 19.91 -13.73 11.91
CA VAL A 96 20.45 -14.03 10.57
C VAL A 96 21.31 -12.86 10.06
N ALA A 97 20.86 -11.62 10.26
CA ALA A 97 21.64 -10.44 9.88
C ALA A 97 22.96 -10.35 10.64
N VAL A 98 22.96 -10.61 11.96
CA VAL A 98 24.19 -10.62 12.79
C VAL A 98 25.13 -11.76 12.36
N LEU A 99 24.62 -12.96 12.12
CA LEU A 99 25.44 -14.08 11.63
C LEU A 99 26.06 -13.78 10.25
N GLY A 100 25.34 -13.09 9.36
CA GLY A 100 25.86 -12.71 8.04
C GLY A 100 27.02 -11.72 8.09
N ILE A 101 27.09 -10.88 9.14
CA ILE A 101 28.18 -9.90 9.33
C ILE A 101 29.42 -10.56 9.97
N LEU A 102 29.23 -11.66 10.69
CA LEU A 102 30.29 -12.35 11.44
C LEU A 102 31.53 -12.74 10.62
N PRO A 103 31.43 -13.33 9.40
CA PRO A 103 32.63 -13.67 8.63
C PRO A 103 33.44 -12.43 8.20
N SER A 104 32.77 -11.31 7.89
CA SER A 104 33.46 -10.05 7.56
C SER A 104 34.21 -9.47 8.76
N ALA A 105 33.71 -9.72 9.97
CA ALA A 105 34.37 -9.31 11.21
C ALA A 105 35.52 -10.25 11.61
N LEU A 106 35.48 -11.52 11.19
CA LEU A 106 36.52 -12.52 11.46
C LEU A 106 37.69 -12.43 10.45
N ASP A 107 37.42 -12.04 9.20
CA ASP A 107 38.45 -11.77 8.19
C ASP A 107 39.14 -10.41 8.40
N ALA A 108 38.60 -9.55 9.28
CA ALA A 108 39.29 -8.35 9.75
C ALA A 108 40.47 -8.77 10.64
N SER A 109 41.67 -8.81 10.03
CA SER A 109 42.96 -9.12 10.64
C SER A 109 43.10 -8.55 12.08
N PRO A 110 43.68 -9.30 13.04
CA PRO A 110 43.71 -8.97 14.47
C PRO A 110 44.74 -7.87 14.80
N ASP A 111 44.70 -6.76 14.08
CA ASP A 111 45.51 -5.59 14.40
C ASP A 111 44.75 -4.74 15.42
N ILE A 112 45.03 -5.02 16.70
CA ILE A 112 44.30 -4.57 17.90
C ILE A 112 44.20 -3.03 18.00
N GLY A 113 45.04 -2.29 17.27
CA GLY A 113 44.96 -0.83 17.15
C GLY A 113 43.74 -0.31 16.38
N THR A 114 43.26 -1.08 15.39
CA THR A 114 42.18 -0.69 14.47
C THR A 114 40.78 -0.93 15.04
N ALA A 115 40.64 -1.90 15.93
CA ALA A 115 39.37 -2.21 16.59
C ALA A 115 38.92 -1.09 17.55
N LYS A 116 39.88 -0.43 18.23
CA LYS A 116 39.57 0.70 19.11
C LYS A 116 39.14 1.94 18.33
N THR A 117 39.81 2.26 17.22
CA THR A 117 39.43 3.40 16.37
C THR A 117 38.06 3.18 15.72
N PHE A 118 37.79 1.96 15.23
CA PHE A 118 36.47 1.60 14.69
C PHE A 118 35.35 1.73 15.75
N ALA A 119 35.60 1.23 16.97
CA ALA A 119 34.64 1.34 18.07
C ALA A 119 34.36 2.78 18.49
N THR A 120 35.34 3.69 18.41
CA THR A 120 35.17 5.09 18.85
C THR A 120 34.67 6.04 17.78
N HIS A 121 34.90 5.76 16.49
CA HIS A 121 34.52 6.67 15.40
C HIS A 121 33.38 6.15 14.53
N ASP A 122 33.40 4.89 14.15
CA ASP A 122 32.45 4.37 13.16
C ASP A 122 31.11 3.95 13.80
N VAL A 123 31.16 3.43 15.04
CA VAL A 123 29.97 3.06 15.81
C VAL A 123 29.01 4.24 16.04
N PRO A 124 29.44 5.44 16.51
CA PRO A 124 28.51 6.55 16.71
C PRO A 124 27.94 7.10 15.39
N LEU A 125 28.69 7.06 14.29
CA LEU A 125 28.18 7.43 12.96
C LEU A 125 27.10 6.46 12.48
N LEU A 126 27.33 5.15 12.61
CA LEU A 126 26.34 4.12 12.29
C LEU A 126 25.12 4.19 13.20
N ALA A 127 25.29 4.40 14.50
CA ALA A 127 24.19 4.54 15.44
C ALA A 127 23.32 5.77 15.12
N ASN A 128 23.94 6.90 14.80
CA ASN A 128 23.20 8.11 14.43
C ASN A 128 22.48 7.97 13.08
N GLY A 129 23.13 7.35 12.09
CA GLY A 129 22.52 7.03 10.78
C GLY A 129 21.34 6.06 10.90
N LEU A 130 21.50 5.00 11.72
CA LEU A 130 20.44 4.04 11.98
C LEU A 130 19.27 4.69 12.73
N SER A 131 19.54 5.60 13.68
CA SER A 131 18.48 6.30 14.42
C SER A 131 17.67 7.26 13.53
N THR A 132 18.31 7.92 12.57
CA THR A 132 17.64 8.83 11.63
C THR A 132 16.85 8.05 10.59
N LEU A 133 17.39 6.92 10.11
CA LEU A 133 16.67 6.00 9.25
C LEU A 133 15.45 5.41 9.96
N ALA A 134 15.61 4.94 11.19
CA ALA A 134 14.52 4.38 12.00
C ALA A 134 13.40 5.41 12.23
N ARG A 135 13.72 6.65 12.59
CA ARG A 135 12.68 7.69 12.75
C ARG A 135 11.90 7.96 11.46
N ARG A 136 12.57 7.96 10.29
CA ARG A 136 11.88 8.12 9.01
C ARG A 136 11.10 6.89 8.55
N LEU A 137 11.53 5.69 8.95
CA LEU A 137 10.83 4.44 8.62
C LEU A 137 9.57 4.24 9.48
N LEU A 138 9.57 4.76 10.71
CA LEU A 138 8.43 4.69 11.63
C LEU A 138 7.36 5.76 11.35
N GLU A 139 7.57 6.71 10.44
CA GLU A 139 6.52 7.63 10.00
C GLU A 139 5.53 6.91 9.06
N PRO A 140 4.27 6.68 9.49
CA PRO A 140 3.29 5.99 8.68
C PRO A 140 2.94 6.84 7.44
N GLY A 141 3.10 6.25 6.25
CA GLY A 141 2.77 6.88 4.97
C GLY A 141 3.95 7.44 4.17
N SER A 142 5.21 7.25 4.61
CA SER A 142 6.35 7.73 3.83
C SER A 142 6.62 6.84 2.61
N SER A 143 6.64 7.43 1.42
CA SER A 143 7.00 6.77 0.15
C SER A 143 8.41 6.17 0.17
N VAL A 144 9.28 6.70 1.03
CA VAL A 144 10.65 6.22 1.28
C VAL A 144 10.64 4.81 1.89
N GLY A 145 9.70 4.51 2.78
CA GLY A 145 9.56 3.16 3.38
C GLY A 145 9.21 2.09 2.36
N LEU A 146 8.37 2.41 1.37
CA LEU A 146 8.03 1.52 0.27
C LEU A 146 9.23 1.27 -0.64
N VAL A 147 9.95 2.33 -1.05
CA VAL A 147 11.14 2.17 -1.92
C VAL A 147 12.22 1.33 -1.22
N LEU A 148 12.42 1.52 0.08
CA LEU A 148 13.41 0.78 0.84
C LEU A 148 13.04 -0.70 1.00
N THR A 149 11.77 -1.01 1.28
CA THR A 149 11.32 -2.40 1.43
C THR A 149 11.36 -3.16 0.11
N TYR A 150 10.91 -2.56 -0.99
CA TYR A 150 11.04 -3.16 -2.32
C TYR A 150 12.50 -3.29 -2.77
N GLY A 151 13.33 -2.28 -2.47
CA GLY A 151 14.77 -2.32 -2.77
C GLY A 151 15.49 -3.44 -2.02
N ALA A 152 15.21 -3.60 -0.72
CA ALA A 152 15.79 -4.68 0.09
C ALA A 152 15.32 -6.05 -0.40
N ALA A 153 14.03 -6.21 -0.74
CA ALA A 153 13.50 -7.44 -1.29
C ALA A 153 14.17 -7.82 -2.62
N ALA A 154 14.32 -6.85 -3.54
CA ALA A 154 15.02 -7.05 -4.81
C ALA A 154 16.48 -7.48 -4.61
N LEU A 155 17.17 -6.86 -3.65
CA LEU A 155 18.56 -7.20 -3.33
C LEU A 155 18.69 -8.65 -2.83
N VAL A 156 17.80 -9.09 -1.94
CA VAL A 156 17.79 -10.47 -1.44
C VAL A 156 17.53 -11.47 -2.56
N ILE A 157 16.60 -11.18 -3.47
CA ILE A 157 16.32 -12.02 -4.65
C ILE A 157 17.55 -12.12 -5.55
N LEU A 158 18.22 -11.00 -5.81
CA LEU A 158 19.45 -10.98 -6.62
C LEU A 158 20.57 -11.79 -5.95
N MET A 159 20.71 -11.69 -4.64
CA MET A 159 21.72 -12.44 -3.88
C MET A 159 21.45 -13.95 -3.93
N ALA A 160 20.19 -14.36 -3.78
CA ALA A 160 19.78 -15.76 -3.91
C ALA A 160 20.04 -16.30 -5.33
N LEU A 161 19.73 -15.51 -6.37
CA LEU A 161 20.05 -15.85 -7.76
C LEU A 161 21.55 -16.02 -7.99
N ALA A 162 22.36 -15.11 -7.45
CA ALA A 162 23.81 -15.19 -7.54
C ALA A 162 24.35 -16.46 -6.86
N LEU A 163 23.86 -16.78 -5.66
CA LEU A 163 24.20 -18.00 -4.92
C LEU A 163 23.89 -19.27 -5.71
N VAL A 164 22.69 -19.36 -6.28
CA VAL A 164 22.27 -20.51 -7.11
C VAL A 164 23.14 -20.65 -8.36
N ARG A 165 23.58 -19.53 -8.95
CA ARG A 165 24.45 -19.52 -10.13
C ARG A 165 25.90 -19.88 -9.81
N LEU A 166 26.39 -19.52 -8.62
CA LEU A 166 27.79 -19.69 -8.23
C LEU A 166 28.07 -21.04 -7.55
N LEU A 167 27.06 -21.72 -7.01
CA LEU A 167 27.25 -23.03 -6.39
C LEU A 167 27.61 -24.09 -7.46
N PRO A 168 28.76 -24.77 -7.34
CA PRO A 168 29.14 -25.81 -8.28
C PRO A 168 28.11 -26.95 -8.23
N LYS A 169 27.56 -27.32 -9.39
CA LYS A 169 26.65 -28.46 -9.49
C LYS A 169 27.40 -29.71 -9.07
N LYS A 170 27.00 -30.30 -7.95
CA LYS A 170 27.54 -31.56 -7.47
C LYS A 170 27.13 -32.63 -8.51
N GLU A 171 28.09 -33.10 -9.30
CA GLU A 171 27.85 -34.21 -10.21
C GLU A 171 27.50 -35.44 -9.36
N VAL A 172 26.26 -35.88 -9.48
CA VAL A 172 25.80 -37.11 -8.84
C VAL A 172 26.39 -38.24 -9.66
N SER A 173 27.48 -38.84 -9.16
CA SER A 173 28.02 -40.09 -9.70
C SER A 173 26.92 -41.14 -9.67
N ARG A 174 26.50 -41.60 -10.85
CA ARG A 174 25.62 -42.76 -11.02
C ARG A 174 26.36 -44.05 -10.78
#